data_AF-A0AAT9GCT0-F1
#
_entry.id   AF-A0AAT9GCT0-F1
#
_cell.length_a   1.000
_cell.length_b   1.000
_cell.length_c   1.000
_cell.angle_alpha   90.00
_cell.angle_beta   90.00
_cell.angle_gamma   90.00
#
_symmetry.space_group_name_H-M   'P 1'
#
loop_
_entity.id
_entity.type
_entity.pdbx_description
1 polymer ?
#
loop_
_entity_poly.entity_id
_entity_poly.type
_entity_poly.pdbx_seq_one_letter_code
_entity_poly.pdbx_strand_id
1 'polypeptide(L)'
;MGGTLPLGYDVKDKELIINEKEAKIVGHIFERYLELRSMAELARELNREGYRTKAKSDIFKKATVRRIVTNPIYVGKIRHYDKQYEGKHEAIIEEEKWQKAQELIKNQPYRKAKYEEALLKGIIKCKSCGVNMTLTYAKKENKRYRYYVCNDHLRGKGCESVNRNVVAGEVEKEVMKKAEQLYEKWGEKAEEWKNLSFGKQKEVVKKLIKGVMVREDEIEVSSEDKVEFVPMNLKKKGNKCTVVEPEGKTNNALLKAVVRAYLWKRQLEEGKYGSVKELSKKINIGRRRIQQILRLNYLAPKIKEDVVNGRQPSNLRLVDLREIPMLWSEQLEKFYDLNLQKQQESKKILK
;
A
#
# COMPACT_ATOMS: atom_id res chain seq x y z
N MET A 1 18.22 22.38 35.08
CA MET A 1 17.62 22.04 33.78
C MET A 1 18.08 20.64 33.41
N GLY A 2 17.16 19.66 33.38
CA GLY A 2 17.47 18.26 33.08
C GLY A 2 17.24 17.95 31.60
N GLY A 3 18.33 17.76 30.86
CA GLY A 3 18.32 17.38 29.45
C GLY A 3 19.53 16.53 29.12
N THR A 4 19.48 15.80 28.01
CA THR A 4 20.62 15.01 27.55
C THR A 4 21.78 15.94 27.17
N LEU A 5 22.96 15.74 27.77
CA LEU A 5 24.16 16.50 27.43
C LEU A 5 24.49 16.36 25.93
N PRO A 6 24.76 17.47 25.22
CA PRO A 6 25.26 17.44 23.85
C PRO A 6 26.63 16.75 23.78
N LEU A 7 26.86 15.98 22.70
CA LEU A 7 28.16 15.40 22.38
C LEU A 7 29.17 16.54 22.19
N GLY A 8 30.36 16.47 22.79
CA GLY A 8 31.39 17.52 22.68
C GLY A 8 31.57 18.36 23.94
N TYR A 9 30.62 18.31 24.88
CA TYR A 9 30.66 19.10 26.11
C TYR A 9 30.41 18.25 27.34
N ASP A 10 31.16 18.49 28.42
CA ASP A 10 30.89 17.99 29.77
C ASP A 10 30.32 19.11 30.65
N VAL A 11 29.65 18.74 31.74
CA VAL A 11 29.13 19.71 32.70
C VAL A 11 30.02 19.73 33.94
N LYS A 12 30.55 20.91 34.27
CA LYS A 12 31.25 21.18 35.53
C LYS A 12 30.67 22.47 36.11
N ASP A 13 30.28 22.45 37.38
CA ASP A 13 29.71 23.62 38.08
C ASP A 13 28.53 24.30 37.37
N LYS A 14 27.68 23.49 36.70
CA LYS A 14 26.53 23.92 35.87
C LYS A 14 26.90 24.66 34.57
N GLU A 15 28.18 24.66 34.19
CA GLU A 15 28.68 25.21 32.93
C GLU A 15 29.10 24.10 31.97
N LEU A 16 28.99 24.36 30.66
CA LEU A 16 29.41 23.43 29.62
C LEU A 16 30.88 23.70 29.27
N ILE A 17 31.73 22.71 29.52
CA ILE A 17 33.16 22.73 29.21
C ILE A 17 33.42 21.79 28.03
N ILE A 18 34.28 22.20 27.10
CA ILE A 18 34.63 21.38 25.94
C ILE A 18 35.34 20.10 26.39
N ASN A 19 34.84 18.96 25.90
CA ASN A 19 35.55 17.69 25.97
C ASN A 19 36.31 17.49 24.67
N GLU A 20 37.63 17.64 24.68
CA GLU A 20 38.46 17.60 23.46
C GLU A 20 38.27 16.33 22.62
N LYS A 21 38.11 15.16 23.26
CA LYS A 21 37.94 13.89 22.55
C LYS A 21 36.62 13.86 21.79
N GLU A 22 35.54 14.29 22.44
CA GLU A 22 34.23 14.35 21.80
C GLU A 22 34.10 15.52 20.82
N ALA A 23 34.75 16.65 21.10
CA ALA A 23 34.77 17.81 20.23
C ALA A 23 35.41 17.49 18.87
N LYS A 24 36.47 16.66 18.84
CA LYS A 24 37.04 16.13 17.60
C LYS A 24 36.01 15.35 16.77
N ILE A 25 35.16 14.56 17.42
CA ILE A 25 34.08 13.82 16.74
C ILE A 25 33.06 14.80 16.16
N VAL A 26 32.69 15.84 16.91
CA VAL A 26 31.79 16.89 16.41
C VAL A 26 32.39 17.60 15.20
N GLY A 27 33.67 18.01 15.27
CA GLY A 27 34.39 18.60 14.14
C GLY A 27 34.35 17.72 12.89
N HIS A 28 34.68 16.44 13.06
CA HIS A 28 34.63 15.44 11.99
C HIS A 28 33.23 15.28 11.40
N ILE A 29 32.18 15.27 12.22
CA ILE A 29 30.77 15.20 11.76
C ILE A 29 30.43 16.39 10.86
N PHE A 30 30.85 17.61 11.23
CA PHE A 30 30.57 18.80 10.43
C PHE A 30 31.34 18.78 9.10
N GLU A 31 32.62 18.43 9.13
CA GLU A 31 33.47 18.32 7.93
C GLU A 31 32.90 17.30 6.93
N ARG A 32 32.66 16.06 7.40
CA ARG A 32 32.09 15.00 6.56
C ARG A 32 30.68 15.32 6.08
N TYR A 33 29.89 16.07 6.84
CA TYR A 33 28.57 16.50 6.39
C TYR A 33 28.67 17.48 5.20
N LEU A 34 29.60 18.44 5.25
CA LEU A 34 29.81 19.41 4.18
C LEU A 34 30.24 18.71 2.87
N GLU A 35 31.01 17.62 2.99
CA GLU A 35 31.44 16.80 1.85
C GLU A 35 30.32 15.89 1.31
N LEU A 36 29.72 15.04 2.17
CA LEU A 36 28.75 14.02 1.75
C LEU A 36 27.38 14.62 1.38
N ARG A 37 27.01 15.74 1.99
CA ARG A 37 25.68 16.39 1.83
C ARG A 37 24.50 15.45 2.14
N SER A 38 24.73 14.40 2.92
CA SER A 38 23.78 13.31 3.19
C SER A 38 23.86 12.81 4.64
N MET A 39 22.91 13.22 5.48
CA MET A 39 22.85 12.82 6.89
C MET A 39 22.70 11.31 7.13
N ALA A 40 22.07 10.59 6.19
CA ALA A 40 21.86 9.14 6.31
C ALA A 40 23.10 8.33 5.90
N GLU A 41 23.91 8.89 5.02
CA GLU A 41 25.20 8.32 4.64
C GLU A 41 26.24 8.57 5.71
N LEU A 42 26.32 9.81 6.21
CA LEU A 42 27.14 10.17 7.35
C LEU A 42 26.85 9.29 8.58
N ALA A 43 25.58 9.05 8.90
CA ALA A 43 25.23 8.14 10.00
C ALA A 43 25.76 6.70 9.78
N ARG A 44 25.76 6.19 8.55
CA ARG A 44 26.28 4.85 8.23
C ARG A 44 27.81 4.80 8.32
N GLU A 45 28.46 5.86 7.86
CA GLU A 45 29.92 6.01 7.93
C GLU A 45 30.40 6.07 9.38
N LEU A 46 29.82 6.95 10.20
CA LEU A 46 30.15 7.05 11.62
C LEU A 46 29.98 5.72 12.37
N ASN A 47 28.92 4.98 12.07
CA ASN A 47 28.69 3.68 12.69
C ASN A 47 29.72 2.62 12.25
N ARG A 48 30.17 2.67 11.00
CA ARG A 48 31.19 1.78 10.43
C ARG A 48 32.56 2.04 11.05
N GLU A 49 32.88 3.31 11.30
CA GLU A 49 34.12 3.75 11.95
C GLU A 49 34.10 3.54 13.48
N GLY A 50 32.97 3.08 14.02
CA GLY A 50 32.86 2.71 15.44
C GLY A 50 32.43 3.85 16.37
N TYR A 51 32.15 5.04 15.85
CA TYR A 51 31.66 6.15 16.68
C TYR A 51 30.30 5.83 17.30
N ARG A 52 30.09 6.28 18.54
CA ARG A 52 28.84 6.10 19.30
C ARG A 52 28.34 7.42 19.88
N THR A 53 27.05 7.48 20.13
CA THR A 53 26.39 8.68 20.67
C THR A 53 26.62 8.81 22.17
N LYS A 54 26.75 10.05 22.68
CA LYS A 54 26.93 10.31 24.12
C LYS A 54 25.79 9.76 24.98
N ALA A 55 24.57 9.76 24.44
CA ALA A 55 23.41 9.22 25.13
C ALA A 55 23.37 7.69 25.02
N LYS A 56 23.69 6.99 26.12
CA LYS A 56 23.63 5.51 26.23
C LYS A 56 24.54 4.74 25.26
N SER A 57 25.53 5.37 24.63
CA SER A 57 26.43 4.72 23.66
C SER A 57 25.70 4.05 22.48
N ASP A 58 24.54 4.60 22.07
CA ASP A 58 23.74 4.06 20.96
C ASP A 58 24.38 4.42 19.59
N ILE A 59 23.97 3.71 18.53
CA ILE A 59 24.37 3.97 17.15
C ILE A 59 23.88 5.32 16.64
N PHE A 60 24.62 5.93 15.70
CA PHE A 60 24.20 7.14 15.01
C PHE A 60 23.04 6.84 14.06
N LYS A 61 21.91 7.51 14.27
CA LYS A 61 20.76 7.51 13.36
C LYS A 61 20.73 8.84 12.59
N LYS A 62 20.08 8.87 11.41
CA LYS A 62 19.89 10.10 10.62
C LYS A 62 19.34 11.26 11.47
N ALA A 63 18.40 10.97 12.37
CA ALA A 63 17.80 11.97 13.26
C ALA A 63 18.81 12.55 14.26
N THR A 64 19.72 11.72 14.78
CA THR A 64 20.78 12.14 15.70
C THR A 64 21.78 13.05 15.01
N VAL A 65 22.24 12.67 13.80
CA VAL A 65 23.13 13.49 12.97
C VAL A 65 22.48 14.84 12.65
N ARG A 66 21.19 14.82 12.24
CA ARG A 66 20.44 16.07 12.01
C ARG A 66 20.46 16.96 13.25
N ARG A 67 20.15 16.40 14.42
CA ARG A 67 20.12 17.15 15.67
C ARG A 67 21.47 17.81 15.96
N ILE A 68 22.59 17.12 15.76
CA ILE A 68 23.93 17.67 15.98
C ILE A 68 24.19 18.83 15.02
N VAL A 69 24.02 18.60 13.71
CA VAL A 69 24.35 19.61 12.68
C VAL A 69 23.44 20.85 12.79
N THR A 70 22.19 20.72 13.26
CA THR A 70 21.27 21.86 13.43
C THR A 70 21.36 22.55 14.78
N ASN A 71 22.11 22.03 15.75
CA ASN A 71 22.11 22.57 17.11
C ASN A 71 23.04 23.80 17.18
N PRO A 72 22.52 25.00 17.54
CA PRO A 72 23.33 26.21 17.68
C PRO A 72 24.31 26.16 18.87
N ILE A 73 24.21 25.15 19.75
CA ILE A 73 25.15 25.01 20.88
C ILE A 73 26.60 24.83 20.42
N TYR A 74 26.82 24.31 19.22
CA TYR A 74 28.17 24.11 18.68
C TYR A 74 28.85 25.40 18.24
N VAL A 75 28.09 26.50 18.08
CA VAL A 75 28.58 27.85 17.77
C VAL A 75 28.45 28.80 18.96
N GLY A 76 28.40 28.28 20.19
CA GLY A 76 28.31 29.13 21.39
C GLY A 76 26.94 29.72 21.66
N LYS A 77 25.86 29.29 20.97
CA LYS A 77 24.50 29.85 21.13
C LYS A 77 23.55 28.87 21.79
N ILE A 78 22.65 29.37 22.64
CA ILE A 78 21.62 28.57 23.32
C ILE A 78 20.26 28.91 22.74
N ARG A 79 19.47 27.88 22.39
CA ARG A 79 18.09 28.05 21.94
C ARG A 79 17.13 27.95 23.13
N HIS A 80 16.30 28.96 23.32
CA HIS A 80 15.20 28.94 24.28
C HIS A 80 13.91 29.39 23.58
N TYR A 81 12.95 28.47 23.44
CA TYR A 81 11.78 28.60 22.56
C TYR A 81 12.19 28.92 21.10
N ASP A 82 11.71 30.04 20.58
CA ASP A 82 11.96 30.49 19.21
C ASP A 82 13.11 31.50 19.10
N LYS A 83 13.75 31.85 20.23
CA LYS A 83 14.86 32.80 20.28
C LYS A 83 16.19 32.10 20.53
N GLN A 84 17.24 32.63 19.95
CA GLN A 84 18.63 32.24 20.19
C GLN A 84 19.31 33.31 21.05
N TYR A 85 20.09 32.87 22.02
CA TYR A 85 20.85 33.71 22.94
C TYR A 85 22.32 33.30 22.89
N GLU A 86 23.21 34.23 23.20
CA GLU A 86 24.62 33.89 23.40
C GLU A 86 24.78 33.05 24.67
N GLY A 87 25.42 31.90 24.52
CA GLY A 87 25.77 31.01 25.61
C GLY A 87 27.08 31.43 26.26
N LYS A 88 27.26 31.07 27.52
CA LYS A 88 28.53 31.28 28.24
C LYS A 88 29.60 30.23 27.91
N HIS A 89 29.26 29.22 27.11
CA HIS A 89 30.14 28.12 26.77
C HIS A 89 30.92 28.41 25.48
N GLU A 90 32.14 27.90 25.41
CA GLU A 90 33.01 28.06 24.25
C GLU A 90 32.48 27.27 23.04
N ALA A 91 32.65 27.81 21.84
CA ALA A 91 32.18 27.18 20.60
C ALA A 91 33.15 26.09 20.13
N ILE A 92 32.61 24.93 19.71
CA ILE A 92 33.41 23.85 19.10
C ILE A 92 33.60 24.07 17.58
N ILE A 93 32.64 24.72 16.92
CA ILE A 93 32.60 24.91 15.48
C ILE A 93 32.55 26.40 15.17
N GLU A 94 33.32 26.83 14.17
CA GLU A 94 33.26 28.19 13.63
C GLU A 94 31.87 28.50 13.06
N GLU A 95 31.36 29.70 13.34
CA GLU A 95 30.06 30.16 12.88
C GLU A 95 29.90 30.03 11.35
N GLU A 96 30.95 30.34 10.57
CA GLU A 96 30.93 30.22 9.11
C GLU A 96 30.69 28.78 8.62
N LYS A 97 31.36 27.79 9.25
CA LYS A 97 31.19 26.37 8.91
C LYS A 97 29.78 25.90 9.25
N TRP A 98 29.24 26.35 10.38
CA TRP A 98 27.88 26.03 10.78
C TRP A 98 26.83 26.65 9.85
N GLN A 99 27.03 27.91 9.45
CA GLN A 99 26.16 28.60 8.50
C GLN A 99 26.14 27.90 7.14
N LYS A 100 27.30 27.49 6.60
CA LYS A 100 27.40 26.68 5.37
C LYS A 100 26.60 25.38 5.51
N ALA A 101 26.68 24.70 6.65
CA ALA A 101 25.90 23.51 6.91
C ALA A 101 24.38 23.79 6.96
N GLN A 102 23.94 24.88 7.60
CA GLN A 102 22.52 25.28 7.61
C GLN A 102 22.01 25.63 6.22
N GLU A 103 22.82 26.33 5.42
CA GLU A 103 22.49 26.70 4.05
C GLU A 103 22.30 25.46 3.18
N LEU A 104 23.19 24.47 3.28
CA LEU A 104 23.04 23.18 2.61
C LEU A 104 21.76 22.45 3.03
N ILE A 105 21.37 22.52 4.30
CA ILE A 105 20.11 21.93 4.80
C ILE A 105 18.90 22.66 4.21
N LYS A 106 18.93 24.00 4.17
CA LYS A 106 17.85 24.84 3.66
C LYS A 106 17.67 24.68 2.14
N ASN A 107 18.78 24.63 1.41
CA ASN A 107 18.83 24.48 -0.04
C ASN A 107 18.74 23.01 -0.49
N GLN A 108 18.67 22.06 0.44
CA GLN A 108 18.49 20.66 0.09
C GLN A 108 17.13 20.50 -0.59
N PRO A 109 17.08 20.12 -1.89
CA PRO A 109 15.82 19.98 -2.58
C PRO A 109 15.00 18.94 -1.81
N TYR A 110 13.80 19.34 -1.39
CA TYR A 110 12.82 18.41 -0.85
C TYR A 110 12.64 17.31 -1.91
N ARG A 111 13.23 16.14 -1.67
CA ARG A 111 13.03 14.97 -2.53
C ARG A 111 11.58 14.54 -2.36
N LYS A 112 10.69 15.18 -3.13
CA LYS A 112 9.40 14.62 -3.53
C LYS A 112 9.73 13.22 -4.07
N ALA A 113 9.37 12.18 -3.33
CA ALA A 113 9.49 10.79 -3.80
C ALA A 113 8.93 10.74 -5.23
N LYS A 114 9.69 10.21 -6.21
CA LYS A 114 9.31 10.22 -7.64
C LYS A 114 7.83 9.87 -7.78
N TYR A 115 7.07 10.83 -8.32
CA TYR A 115 5.64 11.05 -8.10
C TYR A 115 4.70 10.06 -8.81
N GLU A 116 5.24 9.12 -9.58
CA GLU A 116 4.45 8.26 -10.45
C GLU A 116 3.87 7.03 -9.74
N GLU A 117 4.45 6.56 -8.64
CA GLU A 117 4.10 5.20 -8.15
C GLU A 117 3.01 5.15 -7.07
N ALA A 118 2.64 6.26 -6.42
CA ALA A 118 1.68 6.26 -5.31
C ALA A 118 0.52 7.25 -5.55
N LEU A 119 -0.66 6.75 -5.95
CA LEU A 119 -1.87 7.54 -6.12
C LEU A 119 -2.38 8.08 -4.76
N LEU A 120 -2.36 7.24 -3.72
CA LEU A 120 -3.06 7.46 -2.45
C LEU A 120 -2.15 7.95 -1.33
N LYS A 121 -0.92 8.34 -1.65
CA LYS A 121 0.08 8.76 -0.65
C LYS A 121 -0.44 9.95 0.17
N GLY A 122 -0.46 9.77 1.49
CA GLY A 122 -0.92 10.79 2.44
C GLY A 122 -2.43 10.79 2.68
N ILE A 123 -3.20 10.04 1.89
CA ILE A 123 -4.65 9.90 1.99
C ILE A 123 -5.01 8.54 2.62
N ILE A 124 -4.24 7.49 2.28
CA ILE A 124 -4.46 6.14 2.80
C ILE A 124 -3.91 5.96 4.23
N LYS A 125 -4.76 5.45 5.12
CA LYS A 125 -4.49 5.19 6.53
C LYS A 125 -4.92 3.78 6.93
N CYS A 126 -4.22 3.20 7.89
CA CYS A 126 -4.66 1.97 8.55
C CYS A 126 -5.71 2.32 9.59
N LYS A 127 -6.89 1.68 9.57
CA LYS A 127 -7.95 1.96 10.57
C LYS A 127 -7.50 1.60 11.98
N SER A 128 -6.87 0.43 12.16
CA SER A 128 -6.48 -0.07 13.48
C SER A 128 -5.47 0.82 14.18
N CYS A 129 -4.53 1.44 13.43
CA CYS A 129 -3.48 2.28 14.01
C CYS A 129 -3.71 3.79 13.80
N GLY A 130 -4.62 4.20 12.92
CA GLY A 130 -4.83 5.60 12.51
C GLY A 130 -3.67 6.21 11.72
N VAL A 131 -2.54 5.51 11.57
CA VAL A 131 -1.34 6.02 10.87
C VAL A 131 -1.43 5.85 9.36
N ASN A 132 -0.73 6.73 8.65
CA ASN A 132 -0.60 6.67 7.18
C ASN A 132 0.04 5.35 6.74
N MET A 133 -0.40 4.83 5.59
CA MET A 133 0.27 3.72 4.91
C MET A 133 1.23 4.26 3.85
N THR A 134 2.38 3.63 3.72
CA THR A 134 3.44 4.01 2.77
C THR A 134 3.50 3.00 1.64
N LEU A 135 3.67 3.48 0.41
CA LEU A 135 3.91 2.61 -0.74
C LEU A 135 5.30 1.98 -0.64
N THR A 136 5.35 0.66 -0.71
CA THR A 136 6.56 -0.15 -0.80
C THR A 136 6.48 -1.09 -2.00
N TYR A 137 7.61 -1.67 -2.39
CA TYR A 137 7.66 -2.65 -3.48
C TYR A 137 8.44 -3.90 -3.05
N ALA A 138 7.94 -5.06 -3.46
CA ALA A 138 8.70 -6.31 -3.43
C ALA A 138 9.15 -6.66 -4.85
N LYS A 139 10.42 -7.06 -5.00
CA LYS A 139 10.96 -7.54 -6.26
C LYS A 139 11.00 -9.07 -6.22
N LYS A 140 10.39 -9.72 -7.21
CA LYS A 140 10.55 -11.16 -7.46
C LYS A 140 10.86 -11.35 -8.94
N GLU A 141 12.02 -11.94 -9.22
CA GLU A 141 12.57 -12.07 -10.57
C GLU A 141 12.61 -10.69 -11.28
N ASN A 142 11.97 -10.57 -12.45
CA ASN A 142 11.87 -9.35 -13.25
C ASN A 142 10.54 -8.58 -13.04
N LYS A 143 9.74 -8.94 -12.02
CA LYS A 143 8.47 -8.27 -11.70
C LYS A 143 8.54 -7.51 -10.37
N ARG A 144 8.03 -6.27 -10.37
CA ARG A 144 7.86 -5.44 -9.18
C ARG A 144 6.40 -5.50 -8.73
N TYR A 145 6.17 -5.85 -7.47
CA TYR A 145 4.86 -5.87 -6.84
C TYR A 145 4.76 -4.70 -5.87
N ARG A 146 3.78 -3.81 -6.07
CA ARG A 146 3.56 -2.62 -5.24
C ARG A 146 2.53 -2.88 -4.14
N TYR A 147 2.81 -2.42 -2.92
CA TYR A 147 1.96 -2.57 -1.75
C TYR A 147 1.88 -1.25 -0.96
N TYR A 148 0.73 -0.98 -0.33
CA TYR A 148 0.67 -0.01 0.77
C TYR A 148 0.84 -0.75 2.09
N VAL A 149 1.76 -0.28 2.92
CA VAL A 149 2.14 -0.90 4.20
C VAL A 149 1.92 0.09 5.33
N CYS A 150 1.29 -0.35 6.42
CA CYS A 150 1.11 0.43 7.64
C CYS A 150 2.46 0.86 8.21
N ASN A 151 2.62 2.15 8.50
CA ASN A 151 3.89 2.69 8.99
C ASN A 151 4.32 2.13 10.35
N ASP A 152 3.39 1.83 11.26
CA ASP A 152 3.73 1.26 12.57
C ASP A 152 4.18 -0.20 12.44
N HIS A 153 3.57 -0.97 11.53
CA HIS A 153 4.06 -2.28 11.15
C HIS A 153 5.49 -2.21 10.57
N LEU A 154 5.71 -1.29 9.63
CA LEU A 154 7.01 -1.11 8.97
C LEU A 154 8.11 -0.69 9.95
N ARG A 155 7.77 0.07 10.99
CA ARG A 155 8.69 0.54 12.03
C ARG A 155 8.87 -0.44 13.19
N GLY A 156 8.23 -1.61 13.15
CA GLY A 156 8.33 -2.62 14.21
C GLY A 156 7.63 -2.24 15.51
N LYS A 157 6.69 -1.27 15.48
CA LYS A 157 5.90 -0.87 16.66
C LYS A 157 4.71 -1.79 16.95
N GLY A 158 4.52 -2.82 16.12
CA GLY A 158 3.33 -3.67 16.15
C GLY A 158 2.16 -3.03 15.39
N CYS A 159 1.34 -3.86 14.77
CA CYS A 159 0.08 -3.46 14.14
C CYS A 159 -0.84 -4.67 14.18
N GLU A 160 -1.93 -4.55 14.94
CA GLU A 160 -2.93 -5.61 15.11
C GLU A 160 -3.77 -5.81 13.85
N SER A 161 -3.75 -4.83 12.93
CA SER A 161 -4.48 -4.93 11.67
C SER A 161 -4.07 -6.17 10.88
N VAL A 162 -5.08 -6.96 10.55
CA VAL A 162 -4.99 -8.07 9.61
C VAL A 162 -4.47 -7.57 8.25
N ASN A 163 -4.89 -6.38 7.81
CA ASN A 163 -4.53 -5.78 6.51
C ASN A 163 -3.47 -4.67 6.61
N ARG A 164 -2.46 -4.90 7.45
CA ARG A 164 -1.27 -4.04 7.54
C ARG A 164 -0.50 -3.91 6.22
N ASN A 165 -0.68 -4.82 5.26
CA ASN A 165 -0.10 -4.78 3.91
C ASN A 165 -1.21 -5.02 2.87
N VAL A 166 -1.45 -4.08 1.96
CA VAL A 166 -2.44 -4.21 0.88
C VAL A 166 -1.83 -3.99 -0.50
N VAL A 167 -2.30 -4.70 -1.52
CA VAL A 167 -1.79 -4.57 -2.90
C VAL A 167 -2.18 -3.21 -3.47
N ALA A 168 -1.20 -2.39 -3.86
CA ALA A 168 -1.45 -1.00 -4.26
C ALA A 168 -2.34 -0.91 -5.51
N GLY A 169 -2.08 -1.72 -6.53
CA GLY A 169 -2.83 -1.64 -7.80
C GLY A 169 -4.31 -1.96 -7.66
N GLU A 170 -4.70 -2.78 -6.69
CA GLU A 170 -6.10 -3.12 -6.47
C GLU A 170 -6.83 -2.01 -5.72
N VAL A 171 -6.25 -1.50 -4.65
CA VAL A 171 -6.80 -0.35 -3.91
C VAL A 171 -6.90 0.89 -4.80
N GLU A 172 -5.85 1.18 -5.58
CA GLU A 172 -5.82 2.31 -6.50
C GLU A 172 -6.92 2.22 -7.57
N LYS A 173 -7.12 1.03 -8.15
CA LYS A 173 -8.15 0.81 -9.17
C LYS A 173 -9.55 1.10 -8.61
N GLU A 174 -9.85 0.62 -7.42
CA GLU A 174 -11.18 0.83 -6.84
C GLU A 174 -11.41 2.28 -6.42
N VAL A 175 -10.40 2.94 -5.85
CA VAL A 175 -10.47 4.37 -5.55
C VAL A 175 -10.68 5.20 -6.82
N MET A 176 -10.02 4.85 -7.92
CA MET A 176 -10.20 5.52 -9.22
C MET A 176 -11.62 5.37 -9.78
N LYS A 177 -12.21 4.17 -9.74
CA LYS A 177 -13.61 3.97 -10.16
C LYS A 177 -14.59 4.80 -9.34
N LYS A 178 -14.34 4.93 -8.03
CA LYS A 178 -15.22 5.73 -7.18
C LYS A 178 -15.06 7.22 -7.46
N ALA A 179 -13.83 7.68 -7.70
CA ALA A 179 -13.58 9.04 -8.15
C ALA A 179 -14.28 9.33 -9.48
N GLU A 180 -14.31 8.39 -10.43
CA GLU A 180 -15.08 8.48 -11.68
C GLU A 180 -16.58 8.69 -11.40
N GLN A 181 -17.19 7.85 -10.55
CA GLN A 181 -18.62 7.99 -10.20
C GLN A 181 -18.95 9.33 -9.51
N LEU A 182 -18.06 9.81 -8.65
CA LEU A 182 -18.22 11.10 -7.99
C LEU A 182 -18.05 12.25 -8.98
N TYR A 183 -17.08 12.15 -9.89
CA TYR A 183 -16.85 13.10 -10.96
C TYR A 183 -18.03 13.17 -11.94
N GLU A 184 -18.64 12.03 -12.27
CA GLU A 184 -19.85 11.98 -13.10
C GLU A 184 -21.07 12.64 -12.43
N LYS A 185 -21.10 12.72 -11.10
CA LYS A 185 -22.15 13.44 -10.36
C LYS A 185 -21.77 14.89 -10.05
N TRP A 186 -20.53 15.29 -10.34
CA TRP A 186 -20.02 16.63 -10.07
C TRP A 186 -20.47 17.60 -11.17
N GLY A 187 -21.01 18.76 -10.76
CA GLY A 187 -21.66 19.71 -11.67
C GLY A 187 -20.72 20.52 -12.56
N GLU A 188 -19.45 20.71 -12.17
CA GLU A 188 -18.44 21.43 -12.96
C GLU A 188 -17.54 20.46 -13.73
N LYS A 189 -18.06 19.89 -14.84
CA LYS A 189 -17.26 19.03 -15.72
C LYS A 189 -16.67 19.86 -16.87
N ALA A 190 -15.34 19.90 -16.95
CA ALA A 190 -14.65 20.47 -18.11
C ALA A 190 -14.57 19.48 -19.28
N GLU A 191 -14.40 18.17 -19.00
CA GLU A 191 -14.23 17.09 -19.97
C GLU A 191 -14.79 15.77 -19.37
N GLU A 192 -15.10 14.75 -20.19
CA GLU A 192 -15.46 13.41 -19.68
C GLU A 192 -14.28 12.71 -19.00
N TRP A 193 -14.54 11.91 -17.96
CA TRP A 193 -13.51 11.19 -17.19
C TRP A 193 -12.55 10.36 -18.05
N LYS A 194 -13.09 9.74 -19.10
CA LYS A 194 -12.35 8.89 -20.06
C LYS A 194 -11.39 9.67 -20.96
N ASN A 195 -11.63 10.97 -21.13
CA ASN A 195 -10.83 11.85 -21.97
C ASN A 195 -9.76 12.61 -21.16
N LEU A 196 -9.82 12.54 -19.82
CA LEU A 196 -8.79 13.11 -18.95
C LEU A 196 -7.50 12.30 -19.02
N SER A 197 -6.37 13.00 -19.13
CA SER A 197 -5.06 12.37 -18.96
C SER A 197 -4.91 11.80 -17.54
N PHE A 198 -4.10 10.74 -17.37
CA PHE A 198 -3.87 10.12 -16.05
C PHE A 198 -3.38 11.13 -14.98
N GLY A 199 -2.64 12.16 -15.41
CA GLY A 199 -2.22 13.27 -14.55
C GLY A 199 -3.41 14.09 -14.03
N LYS A 200 -4.33 14.50 -14.91
CA LYS A 200 -5.56 15.22 -14.55
C LYS A 200 -6.48 14.35 -13.67
N GLN A 201 -6.65 13.06 -13.99
CA GLN A 201 -7.44 12.14 -13.17
C GLN A 201 -6.91 12.06 -11.72
N LYS A 202 -5.59 12.06 -11.53
CA LYS A 202 -4.98 12.03 -10.20
C LYS A 202 -5.23 13.31 -9.40
N GLU A 203 -5.27 14.47 -10.05
CA GLU A 203 -5.62 15.73 -9.40
C GLU A 203 -7.07 15.74 -8.96
N VAL A 204 -7.97 15.27 -9.83
CA VAL A 204 -9.39 15.10 -9.49
C VAL A 204 -9.57 14.15 -8.31
N VAL A 205 -8.89 13.00 -8.30
CA VAL A 205 -8.92 12.05 -7.18
C VAL A 205 -8.50 12.71 -5.87
N LYS A 206 -7.41 13.49 -5.88
CA LYS A 206 -6.93 14.20 -4.68
C LYS A 206 -7.89 15.30 -4.21
N LYS A 207 -8.62 15.92 -5.14
CA LYS A 207 -9.61 16.96 -4.82
C LYS A 207 -10.87 16.33 -4.22
N LEU A 208 -11.37 15.26 -4.83
CA LEU A 208 -12.62 14.61 -4.44
C LEU A 208 -12.48 13.67 -3.23
N ILE A 209 -11.32 13.08 -3.00
CA ILE A 209 -11.10 12.06 -1.96
C ILE A 209 -10.11 12.58 -0.91
N LYS A 210 -10.61 12.82 0.30
CA LYS A 210 -9.80 13.33 1.43
C LYS A 210 -9.21 12.25 2.31
N GLY A 211 -9.78 11.05 2.34
CA GLY A 211 -9.29 9.97 3.19
C GLY A 211 -9.67 8.59 2.68
N VAL A 212 -8.74 7.64 2.81
CA VAL A 212 -8.97 6.21 2.56
C VAL A 212 -8.54 5.44 3.80
N MET A 213 -9.44 4.68 4.44
CA MET A 213 -9.11 3.86 5.61
C MET A 213 -9.21 2.37 5.30
N VAL A 214 -8.13 1.63 5.55
CA VAL A 214 -8.07 0.18 5.36
C VAL A 214 -8.43 -0.53 6.67
N ARG A 215 -9.48 -1.36 6.63
CA ARG A 215 -9.97 -2.20 7.73
C ARG A 215 -9.65 -3.69 7.51
N GLU A 216 -10.12 -4.56 8.40
CA GLU A 216 -9.86 -6.01 8.36
C GLU A 216 -10.52 -6.72 7.18
N ASP A 217 -11.71 -6.27 6.79
CA ASP A 217 -12.40 -6.80 5.63
C ASP A 217 -12.82 -5.72 4.65
N GLU A 218 -12.60 -4.42 4.90
CA GLU A 218 -13.15 -3.36 4.05
C GLU A 218 -12.21 -2.17 3.81
N ILE A 219 -12.49 -1.33 2.80
CA ILE A 219 -11.77 -0.08 2.55
C ILE A 219 -12.78 1.06 2.56
N GLU A 220 -12.65 1.97 3.51
CA GLU A 220 -13.49 3.17 3.60
C GLU A 220 -12.88 4.28 2.74
N VAL A 221 -13.71 4.98 1.97
CA VAL A 221 -13.31 6.14 1.16
C VAL A 221 -14.16 7.32 1.58
N SER A 222 -13.56 8.47 1.86
CA SER A 222 -14.25 9.67 2.34
C SER A 222 -14.09 10.83 1.34
N SER A 223 -15.21 11.46 0.98
CA SER A 223 -15.27 12.68 0.15
C SER A 223 -15.70 13.91 0.98
N GLU A 224 -15.60 15.11 0.40
CA GLU A 224 -15.87 16.38 1.08
C GLU A 224 -17.30 16.53 1.61
N ASP A 225 -18.31 16.05 0.89
CA ASP A 225 -19.72 16.36 1.19
C ASP A 225 -20.49 15.20 1.86
N LYS A 226 -19.99 13.96 1.75
CA LYS A 226 -20.59 12.78 2.40
C LYS A 226 -19.52 11.75 2.76
N VAL A 227 -19.57 11.25 4.00
CA VAL A 227 -18.85 10.04 4.39
C VAL A 227 -19.58 8.85 3.75
N GLU A 228 -19.33 8.59 2.46
CA GLU A 228 -19.87 7.40 1.80
C GLU A 228 -19.03 6.17 2.18
N PHE A 229 -19.54 5.37 3.12
CA PHE A 229 -19.00 4.05 3.41
C PHE A 229 -19.21 3.14 2.18
N VAL A 230 -18.12 2.72 1.54
CA VAL A 230 -18.15 1.67 0.51
C VAL A 230 -17.40 0.46 1.04
N PRO A 231 -18.09 -0.54 1.62
CA PRO A 231 -17.40 -1.74 2.08
C PRO A 231 -16.73 -2.44 0.88
N MET A 232 -15.44 -2.75 0.99
CA MET A 232 -14.68 -3.45 -0.06
C MET A 232 -13.99 -4.67 0.52
N ASN A 233 -14.64 -5.84 0.38
CA ASN A 233 -14.21 -7.11 0.95
C ASN A 233 -12.75 -7.48 0.65
N LEU A 234 -11.85 -7.44 1.62
CA LEU A 234 -10.46 -7.86 1.43
C LEU A 234 -10.36 -9.39 1.58
N LYS A 235 -10.01 -10.13 0.51
CA LYS A 235 -9.67 -11.58 0.61
C LYS A 235 -8.16 -11.78 0.65
N LYS A 236 -7.71 -12.51 1.67
CA LYS A 236 -6.33 -12.99 1.75
C LYS A 236 -6.13 -14.29 0.99
N LYS A 237 -5.03 -14.37 0.24
CA LYS A 237 -4.45 -15.62 -0.26
C LYS A 237 -2.98 -15.67 0.15
N GLY A 238 -2.69 -16.21 1.35
CA GLY A 238 -1.37 -16.11 1.99
C GLY A 238 -1.06 -14.69 2.47
N ASN A 239 0.16 -14.18 2.24
CA ASN A 239 0.56 -12.79 2.56
C ASN A 239 0.02 -11.72 1.59
N LYS A 240 -0.83 -12.10 0.62
CA LYS A 240 -1.39 -11.19 -0.37
C LYS A 240 -2.84 -10.85 -0.01
N CYS A 241 -3.11 -9.58 0.30
CA CYS A 241 -4.46 -9.05 0.47
C CYS A 241 -4.96 -8.51 -0.88
N THR A 242 -6.04 -9.10 -1.37
CA THR A 242 -6.70 -8.70 -2.62
C THR A 242 -8.07 -8.09 -2.30
N VAL A 243 -8.41 -6.97 -2.94
CA VAL A 243 -9.72 -6.32 -2.84
C VAL A 243 -10.72 -7.11 -3.66
N VAL A 244 -11.78 -7.57 -3.02
CA VAL A 244 -12.93 -8.26 -3.59
C VAL A 244 -14.12 -7.32 -3.41
N GLU A 245 -14.81 -7.03 -4.49
CA GLU A 245 -15.97 -6.16 -4.46
C GLU A 245 -17.09 -6.80 -3.58
N PRO A 246 -17.91 -5.99 -2.87
CA PRO A 246 -19.14 -6.49 -2.27
C PRO A 246 -20.03 -6.97 -3.41
N GLU A 247 -20.49 -8.21 -3.28
CA GLU A 247 -21.50 -8.93 -4.06
C GLU A 247 -21.77 -8.46 -5.52
N GLY A 248 -21.53 -9.36 -6.47
CA GLY A 248 -22.10 -9.23 -7.82
C GLY A 248 -21.12 -8.93 -8.96
N LYS A 249 -19.89 -9.47 -8.94
CA LYS A 249 -19.13 -9.63 -10.19
C LYS A 249 -18.82 -11.08 -10.53
N THR A 250 -19.04 -11.36 -11.82
CA THR A 250 -18.79 -12.62 -12.51
C THR A 250 -17.46 -13.22 -12.08
N ASN A 251 -17.48 -14.49 -11.65
CA ASN A 251 -16.25 -15.25 -11.54
C ASN A 251 -15.68 -15.38 -12.96
N ASN A 252 -14.75 -14.49 -13.33
CA ASN A 252 -14.21 -14.38 -14.67
C ASN A 252 -13.69 -15.72 -15.22
N ALA A 253 -13.22 -16.61 -14.33
CA ALA A 253 -12.82 -17.95 -14.73
C ALA A 253 -14.01 -18.85 -15.09
N LEU A 254 -15.12 -18.74 -14.36
CA LEU A 254 -16.37 -19.45 -14.61
C LEU A 254 -17.06 -18.96 -15.88
N LEU A 255 -17.16 -17.64 -16.04
CA LEU A 255 -17.69 -17.00 -17.24
C LEU A 255 -16.90 -17.42 -18.49
N LYS A 256 -15.58 -17.27 -18.47
CA LYS A 256 -14.70 -17.71 -19.57
C LYS A 256 -14.85 -19.20 -19.86
N ALA A 257 -15.11 -20.03 -18.86
CA ALA A 257 -15.31 -21.46 -19.04
C ALA A 257 -16.65 -21.77 -19.72
N VAL A 258 -17.75 -21.14 -19.29
CA VAL A 258 -19.07 -21.29 -19.92
C VAL A 258 -19.05 -20.81 -21.38
N VAL A 259 -18.44 -19.65 -21.64
CA VAL A 259 -18.29 -19.12 -23.00
C VAL A 259 -17.45 -20.05 -23.88
N ARG A 260 -16.32 -20.58 -23.36
CA ARG A 260 -15.49 -21.55 -24.10
C ARG A 260 -16.22 -22.86 -24.37
N ALA A 261 -17.03 -23.34 -23.43
CA ALA A 261 -17.84 -24.54 -23.61
C ALA A 261 -18.77 -24.40 -24.81
N TYR A 262 -19.45 -23.26 -24.91
CA TYR A 262 -20.35 -22.95 -26.02
C TYR A 262 -19.60 -22.80 -27.33
N LEU A 263 -18.52 -22.01 -27.35
CA LEU A 263 -17.70 -21.80 -28.55
C LEU A 263 -17.09 -23.10 -29.08
N TRP A 264 -16.55 -23.95 -28.21
CA TRP A 264 -15.95 -25.21 -28.64
C TRP A 264 -16.99 -26.22 -29.10
N LYS A 265 -18.17 -26.26 -28.48
CA LYS A 265 -19.29 -27.06 -28.98
C LYS A 265 -19.66 -26.62 -30.40
N ARG A 266 -19.86 -25.33 -30.61
CA ARG A 266 -20.18 -24.76 -31.92
C ARG A 266 -19.13 -25.08 -32.98
N GLN A 267 -17.85 -24.95 -32.65
CA GLN A 267 -16.74 -25.24 -33.57
C GLN A 267 -16.61 -26.73 -33.92
N LEU A 268 -17.01 -27.63 -33.03
CA LEU A 268 -17.08 -29.07 -33.30
C LEU A 268 -18.29 -29.41 -34.17
N GLU A 269 -19.44 -28.77 -33.93
CA GLU A 269 -20.66 -28.94 -34.73
C GLU A 269 -20.53 -28.36 -36.15
N GLU A 270 -19.89 -27.20 -36.28
CA GLU A 270 -19.56 -26.56 -37.57
C GLU A 270 -18.46 -27.31 -38.35
N GLY A 271 -17.90 -28.39 -37.80
CA GLY A 271 -16.86 -29.19 -38.47
C GLY A 271 -15.49 -28.49 -38.57
N LYS A 272 -15.31 -27.33 -37.92
CA LYS A 272 -14.02 -26.59 -37.89
C LYS A 272 -12.89 -27.43 -37.27
N TYR A 273 -13.25 -28.34 -36.37
CA TYR A 273 -12.36 -29.38 -35.85
C TYR A 273 -13.08 -30.71 -35.90
N GLY A 274 -12.46 -31.75 -36.48
CA GLY A 274 -13.08 -33.07 -36.61
C GLY A 274 -13.12 -33.87 -35.30
N SER A 275 -12.36 -33.46 -34.28
CA SER A 275 -12.41 -34.10 -32.96
C SER A 275 -11.87 -33.22 -31.84
N VAL A 276 -12.20 -33.58 -30.60
CA VAL A 276 -11.61 -33.00 -29.38
C VAL A 276 -10.08 -33.15 -29.36
N LYS A 277 -9.53 -34.18 -30.00
CA LYS A 277 -8.08 -34.40 -30.11
C LYS A 277 -7.42 -33.34 -31.00
N GLU A 278 -8.08 -32.96 -32.09
CA GLU A 278 -7.61 -31.92 -33.01
C GLU A 278 -7.71 -30.53 -32.37
N LEU A 279 -8.86 -30.24 -31.74
CA LEU A 279 -9.07 -29.01 -30.96
C LEU A 279 -7.99 -28.83 -29.88
N SER A 280 -7.63 -29.91 -29.19
CA SER A 280 -6.58 -29.93 -28.16
C SER A 280 -5.20 -29.54 -28.70
N LYS A 281 -4.82 -30.09 -29.87
CA LYS A 281 -3.54 -29.76 -30.53
C LYS A 281 -3.49 -28.31 -30.97
N LYS A 282 -4.58 -27.79 -31.55
CA LYS A 282 -4.63 -26.43 -32.10
C LYS A 282 -4.65 -25.34 -31.03
N ILE A 283 -5.39 -25.55 -29.93
CA ILE A 283 -5.52 -24.57 -28.84
C ILE A 283 -4.43 -24.75 -27.77
N ASN A 284 -3.61 -25.81 -27.86
CA ASN A 284 -2.58 -26.17 -26.88
C ASN A 284 -3.14 -26.30 -25.46
N ILE A 285 -4.31 -26.93 -25.33
CA ILE A 285 -4.95 -27.24 -24.05
C ILE A 285 -5.14 -28.74 -23.97
N GLY A 286 -4.78 -29.36 -22.84
CA GLY A 286 -4.89 -30.81 -22.65
C GLY A 286 -6.32 -31.34 -22.82
N ARG A 287 -6.46 -32.52 -23.46
CA ARG A 287 -7.75 -33.17 -23.78
C ARG A 287 -8.71 -33.23 -22.59
N ARG A 288 -8.22 -33.65 -21.41
CA ARG A 288 -9.03 -33.75 -20.17
C ARG A 288 -9.65 -32.41 -19.79
N ARG A 289 -8.92 -31.31 -19.98
CA ARG A 289 -9.39 -29.96 -19.65
C ARG A 289 -10.46 -29.47 -20.63
N ILE A 290 -10.32 -29.81 -21.91
CA ILE A 290 -11.33 -29.49 -22.93
C ILE A 290 -12.63 -30.26 -22.65
N GLN A 291 -12.54 -31.56 -22.36
CA GLN A 291 -13.71 -32.37 -22.00
C GLN A 291 -14.41 -31.83 -20.74
N GLN A 292 -13.64 -31.44 -19.72
CA GLN A 292 -14.20 -30.81 -18.51
C GLN A 292 -14.98 -29.52 -18.81
N ILE A 293 -14.47 -28.68 -19.72
CA ILE A 293 -15.13 -27.43 -20.08
C ILE A 293 -16.35 -27.70 -20.97
N LEU A 294 -16.27 -28.61 -21.94
CA LEU A 294 -17.40 -28.98 -22.79
C LEU A 294 -18.61 -29.49 -22.01
N ARG A 295 -18.37 -30.16 -20.86
CA ARG A 295 -19.44 -30.61 -19.94
C ARG A 295 -20.27 -29.46 -19.38
N LEU A 296 -19.74 -28.23 -19.31
CA LEU A 296 -20.48 -27.07 -18.82
C LEU A 296 -21.68 -26.71 -19.70
N ASN A 297 -21.74 -27.22 -20.94
CA ASN A 297 -22.94 -27.06 -21.79
C ASN A 297 -24.19 -27.72 -21.18
N TYR A 298 -24.01 -28.78 -20.37
CA TYR A 298 -25.08 -29.50 -19.69
C TYR A 298 -25.55 -28.86 -18.38
N LEU A 299 -24.98 -27.70 -18.00
CA LEU A 299 -25.49 -26.94 -16.86
C LEU A 299 -26.93 -26.48 -17.12
N ALA A 300 -27.71 -26.45 -16.04
CA ALA A 300 -29.05 -25.91 -16.03
C ALA A 300 -29.06 -24.46 -16.58
N PRO A 301 -30.07 -24.06 -17.39
CA PRO A 301 -30.16 -22.72 -17.98
C PRO A 301 -30.00 -21.60 -16.95
N LYS A 302 -30.68 -21.71 -15.80
CA LYS A 302 -30.59 -20.76 -14.69
C LYS A 302 -29.16 -20.55 -14.19
N ILE A 303 -28.38 -21.63 -14.02
CA ILE A 303 -26.99 -21.54 -13.57
C ILE A 303 -26.14 -20.81 -14.62
N LYS A 304 -26.35 -21.10 -15.92
CA LYS A 304 -25.63 -20.42 -17.01
C LYS A 304 -25.96 -18.94 -17.04
N GLU A 305 -27.24 -18.58 -16.91
CA GLU A 305 -27.71 -17.20 -16.84
C GLU A 305 -27.13 -16.47 -15.63
N ASP A 306 -27.14 -17.10 -14.46
CA ASP A 306 -26.58 -16.51 -13.25
C ASP A 306 -25.08 -16.27 -13.38
N VAL A 307 -24.34 -17.20 -14.01
CA VAL A 307 -22.90 -17.04 -14.28
C VAL A 307 -22.62 -15.91 -15.28
N VAL A 308 -23.45 -15.77 -16.32
CA VAL A 308 -23.31 -14.71 -17.32
C VAL A 308 -23.64 -13.34 -16.72
N ASN A 309 -24.71 -13.28 -15.91
CA ASN A 309 -25.21 -12.06 -15.30
C ASN A 309 -24.50 -11.70 -13.98
N GLY A 310 -23.55 -12.53 -13.50
CA GLY A 310 -22.84 -12.27 -12.25
C GLY A 310 -23.65 -12.55 -10.98
N ARG A 311 -24.81 -13.20 -11.11
CA ARG A 311 -25.74 -13.58 -10.03
C ARG A 311 -25.42 -14.94 -9.40
N GLN A 312 -24.35 -15.61 -9.83
CA GLN A 312 -23.98 -16.90 -9.27
C GLN A 312 -23.51 -16.81 -7.80
N PRO A 313 -23.72 -17.86 -6.98
CA PRO A 313 -23.23 -17.92 -5.61
C PRO A 313 -21.73 -17.65 -5.49
N SER A 314 -21.31 -16.88 -4.49
CA SER A 314 -19.92 -16.42 -4.30
C SER A 314 -18.93 -17.55 -3.99
N ASN A 315 -19.43 -18.70 -3.52
CA ASN A 315 -18.69 -19.92 -3.25
C ASN A 315 -18.52 -20.82 -4.49
N LEU A 316 -19.28 -20.60 -5.58
CA LEU A 316 -19.24 -21.44 -6.77
C LEU A 316 -17.95 -21.25 -7.58
N ARG A 317 -17.13 -22.31 -7.66
CA ARG A 317 -15.87 -22.34 -8.40
C ARG A 317 -15.94 -23.36 -9.52
N LEU A 318 -15.07 -23.18 -10.51
CA LEU A 318 -14.93 -24.10 -11.63
C LEU A 318 -14.50 -25.53 -11.21
N VAL A 319 -13.92 -25.69 -10.02
CA VAL A 319 -13.56 -27.01 -9.47
C VAL A 319 -14.81 -27.78 -9.05
N ASP A 320 -15.84 -27.09 -8.57
CA ASP A 320 -17.09 -27.69 -8.09
C ASP A 320 -17.93 -28.23 -9.25
N LEU A 321 -17.73 -27.68 -10.46
CA LEU A 321 -18.38 -28.10 -11.71
C LEU A 321 -17.65 -29.26 -12.42
N ARG A 322 -16.76 -30.00 -11.74
CA ARG A 322 -16.15 -31.22 -12.31
C ARG A 322 -17.13 -32.37 -12.40
N GLU A 323 -18.06 -32.43 -11.45
CA GLU A 323 -19.06 -33.47 -11.28
C GLU A 323 -20.45 -32.83 -11.26
N ILE A 324 -21.01 -32.68 -12.46
CA ILE A 324 -22.32 -32.08 -12.70
C ILE A 324 -23.36 -33.20 -12.66
N PRO A 325 -24.33 -33.17 -11.72
CA PRO A 325 -25.47 -34.08 -11.73
C PRO A 325 -26.22 -34.06 -13.07
N MET A 326 -26.82 -35.18 -13.45
CA MET A 326 -27.54 -35.30 -14.72
C MET A 326 -28.82 -34.45 -14.72
N LEU A 327 -29.54 -34.39 -13.60
CA LEU A 327 -30.79 -33.66 -13.48
C LEU A 327 -30.56 -32.19 -13.13
N TRP A 328 -31.25 -31.28 -13.82
CA TRP A 328 -31.13 -29.83 -13.54
C TRP A 328 -31.63 -29.43 -12.15
N SER A 329 -32.60 -30.14 -11.59
CA SER A 329 -33.06 -29.95 -10.20
C SER A 329 -31.93 -30.23 -9.21
N GLU A 330 -31.27 -31.39 -9.32
CA GLU A 330 -30.12 -31.76 -8.47
C GLU A 330 -28.93 -30.81 -8.64
N GLN A 331 -28.73 -30.26 -9.84
CA GLN A 331 -27.73 -29.22 -10.05
C GLN A 331 -28.06 -27.95 -9.27
N LEU A 332 -29.32 -27.52 -9.27
CA LEU A 332 -29.75 -26.35 -8.50
C LEU A 332 -29.61 -26.60 -7.00
N GLU A 333 -30.03 -27.77 -6.50
CA GLU A 333 -29.85 -28.12 -5.08
C GLU A 333 -28.37 -28.11 -4.69
N LYS A 334 -27.52 -28.82 -5.46
CA LYS A 334 -26.09 -28.94 -5.18
C LYS A 334 -25.35 -27.60 -5.21
N PHE A 335 -25.69 -26.71 -6.15
CA PHE A 335 -24.95 -25.47 -6.36
C PHE A 335 -25.59 -24.24 -5.70
N TYR A 336 -26.88 -24.27 -5.34
CA TYR A 336 -27.62 -23.12 -4.80
C TYR A 336 -28.25 -23.37 -3.41
N ASP A 337 -28.60 -24.59 -3.00
CA ASP A 337 -29.39 -24.80 -1.76
C ASP A 337 -28.61 -24.75 -0.43
N LEU A 338 -27.28 -24.69 -0.45
CA LEU A 338 -26.50 -24.40 0.75
C LEU A 338 -26.61 -22.94 1.24
N ASN A 339 -27.20 -22.04 0.44
CA ASN A 339 -27.45 -20.64 0.85
C ASN A 339 -28.72 -20.49 1.70
N LEU A 340 -29.72 -21.36 1.55
CA LEU A 340 -30.97 -21.30 2.33
C LEU A 340 -30.75 -21.66 3.80
N GLN A 341 -29.99 -22.74 4.07
CA GLN A 341 -29.72 -23.19 5.44
C GLN A 341 -28.84 -22.20 6.23
N LYS A 342 -27.80 -21.62 5.61
CA LYS A 342 -26.92 -20.65 6.28
C LYS A 342 -27.57 -19.28 6.49
N GLN A 343 -28.46 -18.84 5.60
CA GLN A 343 -29.23 -17.61 5.78
C GLN A 343 -30.30 -17.76 6.87
N GLN A 344 -30.85 -18.97 7.06
CA GLN A 344 -31.78 -19.28 8.16
C GLN A 344 -31.08 -19.38 9.52
N GLU A 345 -29.87 -19.95 9.59
CA GLU A 345 -29.05 -19.98 10.81
C GLU A 345 -28.56 -18.58 11.23
N SER A 346 -28.14 -17.76 10.26
CA SER A 346 -27.68 -16.38 10.52
C SER A 346 -28.82 -15.46 11.02
N LYS A 347 -30.07 -15.73 10.64
CA LYS A 347 -31.25 -15.01 11.13
C LYS A 347 -31.72 -15.47 12.52
N LYS A 348 -31.32 -16.65 12.98
CA LYS A 348 -31.65 -17.17 14.33
C LYS A 348 -30.71 -16.65 15.43
N ILE A 349 -29.52 -16.18 15.08
CA ILE A 349 -28.52 -15.68 16.06
C ILE A 349 -28.75 -14.18 16.40
N LEU A 350 -29.62 -13.50 15.65
CA LEU A 350 -29.97 -12.08 15.83
C LEU A 350 -31.40 -11.86 16.36
N LYS A 351 -32.00 -12.88 16.98
CA LYS A 351 -33.29 -12.77 17.69
C LYS A 351 -33.15 -13.18 19.14
#